data_AF-A0AAU3N7V5-F1
#
_entry.id   AF-A0AAU3N7V5-F1
#
_cell.length_a   1.000
_cell.length_b   1.000
_cell.length_c   1.000
_cell.angle_alpha   90.00
_cell.angle_beta   90.00
_cell.angle_gamma   90.00
#
_symmetry.space_group_name_H-M   'P 1'
#
loop_
_entity.id
_entity.type
_entity.pdbx_description
1 polymer ?
#
loop_
_entity_poly.entity_id
_entity_poly.type
_entity_poly.pdbx_seq_one_letter_code
_entity_poly.pdbx_strand_id
1 'polypeptide(L)'
;MGNDGVATASGTGLGANGVTITGNTFTDIAGSGIQVGGIQPDAHHPGNPQMTNQNITISNNRVSGVGTDYKETAGILSTYVTNATITHNQCDHLPYDGIDIGWGWGVNDPGGSQDYVNRGTYNYQPVYSTPTTLKNNTVSHNLVFDTKNAMFDGGSIYSLSANPGSVISDNYMYDNNHTTALYLDEGSRYLKVSNNVVQDAGNWALTNANANNHTDDSTFSGNWYNGGNTYVATGPPHNNVLTGNVLVSGTNWPQGAKQVIQQAGIQSPGGGGFPTGYHQLVIGSNSLCLDVYGNSGSAGAAIDQWTCNGQSNQQFEFMPVSGGYGQLRAQNSGQVVAVSGGSTAAGTPDIVQQAPSGASSSLWLPVQQSDGSYAFQNQNSGLCLDVYGGGSNLGQQLDQWPCKNTAGTNQDFTPR
;
A
#
# COMPACT_ATOMS: atom_id res chain seq x y z
N MET A 1 17.75 8.21 -1.33
CA MET A 1 18.31 7.22 -2.27
C MET A 1 18.27 7.80 -3.66
N GLY A 2 19.38 7.78 -4.40
CA GLY A 2 19.43 8.38 -5.73
C GLY A 2 19.64 9.90 -5.75
N ASN A 3 19.96 10.53 -4.60
CA ASN A 3 19.96 12.00 -4.45
C ASN A 3 21.10 12.70 -5.17
N ASP A 4 22.25 12.02 -5.29
CA ASP A 4 23.47 12.55 -5.88
C ASP A 4 24.26 11.39 -6.50
N GLY A 5 24.98 11.67 -7.58
CA GLY A 5 25.88 10.72 -8.24
C GLY A 5 27.07 10.29 -7.38
N VAL A 6 27.41 11.03 -6.32
CA VAL A 6 28.56 10.71 -5.43
C VAL A 6 28.16 10.16 -4.04
N ALA A 7 26.87 9.90 -3.80
CA ALA A 7 26.42 9.41 -2.49
C ALA A 7 27.00 8.03 -2.13
N THR A 8 27.93 7.98 -1.18
CA THR A 8 28.44 6.75 -0.49
C THR A 8 28.59 7.08 1.01
N ALA A 9 28.14 6.24 1.97
CA ALA A 9 28.69 4.93 2.34
C ALA A 9 27.65 3.77 2.47
N SER A 10 26.35 4.01 2.24
CA SER A 10 25.36 2.96 1.94
C SER A 10 25.05 2.83 0.43
N GLY A 11 25.58 3.74 -0.40
CA GLY A 11 25.94 3.45 -1.79
C GLY A 11 24.89 3.64 -2.88
N THR A 12 23.65 4.04 -2.59
CA THR A 12 22.67 4.24 -3.68
C THR A 12 22.63 5.70 -4.14
N GLY A 13 23.52 6.04 -5.06
CA GLY A 13 23.48 7.26 -5.87
C GLY A 13 22.52 7.12 -7.06
N LEU A 14 22.64 8.03 -8.04
CA LEU A 14 21.86 7.97 -9.29
C LEU A 14 21.97 6.59 -9.96
N GLY A 15 20.90 6.16 -10.64
CA GLY A 15 20.79 4.83 -11.23
C GLY A 15 20.26 3.75 -10.28
N ALA A 16 19.72 4.15 -9.12
CA ALA A 16 19.09 3.23 -8.17
C ALA A 16 17.97 2.44 -8.86
N ASN A 17 18.06 1.10 -8.82
CA ASN A 17 17.12 0.22 -9.51
C ASN A 17 16.73 -1.00 -8.66
N GLY A 18 15.45 -1.33 -8.60
CA GLY A 18 14.96 -2.54 -7.93
C GLY A 18 15.06 -2.46 -6.40
N VAL A 19 14.97 -1.25 -5.84
CA VAL A 19 15.12 -1.03 -4.40
C VAL A 19 13.77 -1.15 -3.71
N THR A 20 13.71 -1.89 -2.60
CA THR A 20 12.50 -2.04 -1.79
C THR A 20 12.73 -1.51 -0.38
N ILE A 21 11.84 -0.63 0.09
CA ILE A 21 11.75 -0.15 1.47
C ILE A 21 10.41 -0.65 2.00
N THR A 22 10.42 -1.73 2.80
CA THR A 22 9.18 -2.32 3.30
C THR A 22 9.17 -2.67 4.77
N GLY A 23 8.03 -2.45 5.44
CA GLY A 23 7.84 -2.88 6.83
C GLY A 23 8.59 -2.06 7.88
N ASN A 24 9.06 -0.84 7.55
CA ASN A 24 9.90 -0.04 8.44
C ASN A 24 9.09 1.00 9.23
N THR A 25 9.66 1.49 10.33
CA THR A 25 9.17 2.68 11.03
C THR A 25 10.22 3.77 10.98
N PHE A 26 9.82 4.96 10.52
CA PHE A 26 10.62 6.18 10.49
C PHE A 26 9.97 7.20 11.42
N THR A 27 10.68 7.64 12.45
CA THR A 27 10.16 8.58 13.44
C THR A 27 11.27 9.43 14.04
N ASP A 28 10.92 10.63 14.53
CA ASP A 28 11.82 11.58 15.16
C ASP A 28 13.01 11.99 14.27
N ILE A 29 12.74 12.24 12.99
CA ILE A 29 13.74 12.63 11.98
C ILE A 29 13.60 14.13 11.66
N ALA A 30 14.73 14.83 11.61
CA ALA A 30 14.78 16.28 11.34
C ALA A 30 14.18 16.70 9.99
N GLY A 31 14.30 15.86 8.95
CA GLY A 31 13.71 16.05 7.61
C GLY A 31 12.82 14.87 7.21
N SER A 32 12.69 14.58 5.90
CA SER A 32 11.86 13.48 5.39
C SER A 32 12.23 12.11 5.99
N GLY A 33 11.22 11.27 6.22
CA GLY A 33 11.43 9.89 6.63
C GLY A 33 11.98 9.03 5.50
N ILE A 34 11.43 9.19 4.29
CA ILE A 34 11.90 8.50 3.09
C ILE A 34 12.09 9.53 1.97
N GLN A 35 13.29 9.58 1.39
CA GLN A 35 13.58 10.40 0.21
C GLN A 35 14.19 9.55 -0.90
N VAL A 36 13.61 9.62 -2.08
CA VAL A 36 14.03 8.89 -3.28
C VAL A 36 14.08 9.83 -4.47
N GLY A 37 15.01 9.59 -5.39
CA GLY A 37 15.26 10.49 -6.50
C GLY A 37 16.39 11.46 -6.18
N GLY A 38 16.46 12.59 -6.88
CA GLY A 38 17.36 13.69 -6.60
C GLY A 38 16.88 14.97 -7.28
N ILE A 39 17.46 16.12 -6.94
CA ILE A 39 17.02 17.43 -7.47
C ILE A 39 18.01 18.08 -8.43
N GLN A 40 19.15 17.43 -8.67
CA GLN A 40 20.20 17.92 -9.56
C GLN A 40 19.88 17.60 -11.02
N PRO A 41 20.49 18.31 -11.99
CA PRO A 41 20.32 18.05 -13.42
C PRO A 41 20.33 16.58 -13.83
N ASP A 42 21.30 15.82 -13.32
CA ASP A 42 21.42 14.39 -13.68
C ASP A 42 20.33 13.50 -13.06
N ALA A 43 19.58 13.99 -12.07
CA ALA A 43 18.46 13.25 -11.50
C ALA A 43 17.20 13.30 -12.37
N HIS A 44 17.05 14.35 -13.18
CA HIS A 44 15.86 14.59 -13.98
C HIS A 44 16.12 14.59 -15.49
N HIS A 45 17.32 14.97 -15.92
CA HIS A 45 17.81 14.89 -17.30
C HIS A 45 19.22 14.28 -17.35
N PRO A 46 19.38 13.00 -16.97
CA PRO A 46 20.69 12.36 -16.95
C PRO A 46 21.34 12.33 -18.34
N GLY A 47 22.61 12.74 -18.43
CA GLY A 47 23.40 12.57 -19.64
C GLY A 47 23.64 11.10 -20.03
N ASN A 48 23.53 10.18 -19.07
CA ASN A 48 23.52 8.73 -19.30
C ASN A 48 22.19 8.13 -18.77
N PRO A 49 21.34 7.53 -19.62
CA PRO A 49 20.06 6.94 -19.20
C PRO A 49 20.16 5.93 -18.05
N GLN A 50 21.31 5.27 -17.86
CA GLN A 50 21.53 4.33 -16.75
C GLN A 50 21.53 5.01 -15.37
N MET A 51 21.64 6.33 -15.32
CA MET A 51 21.57 7.13 -14.08
C MET A 51 20.12 7.40 -13.65
N THR A 52 19.13 6.95 -14.41
CA THR A 52 17.72 7.06 -14.04
C THR A 52 17.42 6.20 -12.82
N ASN A 53 16.92 6.81 -11.74
CA ASN A 53 16.36 6.06 -10.62
C ASN A 53 15.03 5.43 -11.05
N GLN A 54 14.87 4.12 -10.86
CA GLN A 54 13.72 3.39 -11.37
C GLN A 54 13.34 2.15 -10.56
N ASN A 55 12.09 1.67 -10.70
CA ASN A 55 11.62 0.42 -10.07
C ASN A 55 11.85 0.41 -8.56
N ILE A 56 11.38 1.45 -7.87
CA ILE A 56 11.56 1.61 -6.42
C ILE A 56 10.23 1.38 -5.72
N THR A 57 10.20 0.42 -4.79
CA THR A 57 9.02 0.06 -4.00
C THR A 57 9.16 0.61 -2.59
N ILE A 58 8.18 1.40 -2.15
CA ILE A 58 8.03 1.90 -0.78
C ILE A 58 6.70 1.37 -0.26
N SER A 59 6.72 0.35 0.60
CA SER A 59 5.48 -0.30 1.04
C SER A 59 5.40 -0.63 2.51
N ASN A 60 4.21 -0.59 3.12
CA ASN A 60 4.02 -1.05 4.51
C ASN A 60 4.94 -0.36 5.52
N ASN A 61 5.31 0.91 5.27
CA ASN A 61 6.11 1.68 6.22
C ASN A 61 5.22 2.60 7.05
N ARG A 62 5.61 2.81 8.31
CA ARG A 62 5.11 3.91 9.14
C ARG A 62 6.08 5.07 9.08
N VAL A 63 5.63 6.24 8.66
CA VAL A 63 6.41 7.48 8.66
C VAL A 63 5.67 8.48 9.54
N SER A 64 6.18 8.71 10.74
CA SER A 64 5.45 9.48 11.75
C SER A 64 6.33 10.41 12.55
N GLY A 65 5.96 11.68 12.70
CA GLY A 65 6.74 12.65 13.47
C GLY A 65 8.12 12.95 12.85
N VAL A 66 8.18 13.06 11.53
CA VAL A 66 9.38 13.48 10.78
C VAL A 66 9.24 14.94 10.32
N GLY A 67 10.32 15.56 9.83
CA GLY A 67 10.34 16.99 9.51
C GLY A 67 10.37 17.88 10.76
N THR A 68 10.90 17.40 11.89
CA THR A 68 10.83 18.12 13.17
C THR A 68 11.56 19.47 13.13
N ASP A 69 12.66 19.55 12.37
CA ASP A 69 13.47 20.76 12.21
C ASP A 69 13.24 21.42 10.85
N TYR A 70 13.38 20.64 9.77
CA TYR A 70 13.12 21.05 8.38
C TYR A 70 11.65 20.78 8.05
N LYS A 71 10.79 21.72 8.44
CA LYS A 71 9.34 21.53 8.47
C LYS A 71 8.69 21.49 7.10
N GLU A 72 9.35 22.01 6.08
CA GLU A 72 8.91 21.99 4.67
C GLU A 72 9.21 20.67 3.94
N THR A 73 9.51 19.59 4.65
CA THR A 73 9.77 18.28 4.03
C THR A 73 8.57 17.34 4.17
N ALA A 74 8.24 16.62 3.10
CA ALA A 74 7.23 15.57 3.14
C ALA A 74 7.69 14.35 3.94
N GLY A 75 6.74 13.56 4.46
CA GLY A 75 7.02 12.27 5.06
C GLY A 75 7.75 11.33 4.09
N ILE A 76 7.17 11.16 2.90
CA ILE A 76 7.76 10.43 1.78
C ILE A 76 7.92 11.39 0.59
N LEU A 77 9.13 11.56 0.09
CA LEU A 77 9.44 12.38 -1.08
C LEU A 77 10.05 11.51 -2.20
N SER A 78 9.45 11.51 -3.38
CA SER A 78 9.93 10.80 -4.57
C SER A 78 10.09 11.75 -5.76
N THR A 79 11.32 12.01 -6.18
CA THR A 79 11.65 13.00 -7.22
C THR A 79 12.18 12.34 -8.49
N TYR A 80 11.56 12.61 -9.64
CA TYR A 80 11.99 12.14 -10.97
C TYR A 80 12.24 10.63 -11.14
N VAL A 81 11.65 9.79 -10.29
CA VAL A 81 11.75 8.32 -10.39
C VAL A 81 10.86 7.82 -11.53
N THR A 82 11.36 6.84 -12.30
CA THR A 82 10.55 6.05 -13.23
C THR A 82 10.02 4.79 -12.53
N ASN A 83 8.72 4.50 -12.63
CA ASN A 83 8.14 3.25 -12.12
C ASN A 83 8.34 3.05 -10.59
N ALA A 84 8.11 4.09 -9.79
CA ALA A 84 8.01 3.94 -8.34
C ALA A 84 6.64 3.37 -7.94
N THR A 85 6.60 2.55 -6.90
CA THR A 85 5.37 2.08 -6.26
C THR A 85 5.41 2.48 -4.79
N ILE A 86 4.55 3.42 -4.39
CA ILE A 86 4.41 3.90 -3.01
C ILE A 86 3.04 3.42 -2.51
N THR A 87 3.01 2.33 -1.77
CA THR A 87 1.74 1.67 -1.43
C THR A 87 1.63 1.16 0.00
N HIS A 88 0.44 1.19 0.59
CA HIS A 88 0.21 0.68 1.94
C HIS A 88 1.13 1.31 3.00
N ASN A 89 1.53 2.57 2.85
CA ASN A 89 2.25 3.29 3.90
C ASN A 89 1.27 4.06 4.78
N GLN A 90 1.67 4.29 6.03
CA GLN A 90 1.02 5.23 6.92
C GLN A 90 1.91 6.45 7.11
N CYS A 91 1.39 7.65 6.82
CA CYS A 91 2.06 8.92 7.05
C CYS A 91 1.25 9.76 8.05
N ASP A 92 1.82 10.08 9.22
CA ASP A 92 1.10 10.79 10.29
C ASP A 92 1.94 11.71 11.17
N HIS A 93 1.32 12.63 11.90
CA HIS A 93 1.99 13.64 12.74
C HIS A 93 3.05 14.45 11.97
N LEU A 94 2.65 15.01 10.82
CA LEU A 94 3.57 15.70 9.91
C LEU A 94 3.32 17.22 9.91
N PRO A 95 4.38 18.05 9.98
CA PRO A 95 4.24 19.49 9.90
C PRO A 95 3.77 19.96 8.53
N TYR A 96 4.04 19.18 7.48
CA TYR A 96 3.78 19.51 6.08
C TYR A 96 3.03 18.34 5.39
N ASP A 97 3.53 17.87 4.26
CA ASP A 97 2.86 16.95 3.36
C ASP A 97 3.14 15.47 3.71
N GLY A 98 2.21 14.60 3.34
CA GLY A 98 2.34 13.16 3.58
C GLY A 98 3.23 12.48 2.54
N ILE A 99 2.85 12.58 1.27
CA ILE A 99 3.54 11.94 0.15
C ILE A 99 3.65 12.93 -1.02
N ASP A 100 4.87 13.20 -1.42
CA ASP A 100 5.19 14.09 -2.54
C ASP A 100 5.79 13.28 -3.69
N ILE A 101 5.26 13.48 -4.90
CA ILE A 101 5.82 12.91 -6.13
C ILE A 101 6.16 13.99 -7.15
N GLY A 102 7.35 13.90 -7.74
CA GLY A 102 7.87 14.93 -8.64
C GLY A 102 8.56 16.08 -7.90
N TRP A 103 9.08 17.04 -8.67
CA TRP A 103 9.84 18.18 -8.16
C TRP A 103 9.93 19.30 -9.19
N GLY A 104 10.29 20.51 -8.74
CA GLY A 104 10.79 21.58 -9.60
C GLY A 104 9.75 22.27 -10.49
N TRP A 105 8.45 22.13 -10.20
CA TRP A 105 7.37 22.85 -10.89
C TRP A 105 7.34 22.71 -12.42
N GLY A 106 7.94 21.64 -12.95
CA GLY A 106 8.15 21.42 -14.39
C GLY A 106 9.06 22.46 -15.06
N VAL A 107 9.76 23.31 -14.31
CA VAL A 107 10.44 24.50 -14.88
C VAL A 107 11.48 24.12 -15.91
N ASN A 108 12.21 23.02 -15.73
CA ASN A 108 13.27 22.63 -16.66
C ASN A 108 12.75 21.89 -17.92
N ASP A 109 11.45 21.61 -18.00
CA ASP A 109 10.87 20.75 -19.04
C ASP A 109 10.17 21.55 -20.14
N PRO A 110 9.96 20.94 -21.32
CA PRO A 110 9.05 21.47 -22.32
C PRO A 110 7.65 21.73 -21.72
N GLY A 111 7.22 22.99 -21.79
CA GLY A 111 5.97 23.43 -21.19
C GLY A 111 6.02 23.49 -19.66
N GLY A 112 7.14 23.88 -19.06
CA GLY A 112 7.19 24.35 -17.68
C GLY A 112 6.45 25.68 -17.46
N SER A 113 6.34 26.09 -16.20
CA SER A 113 5.66 27.33 -15.81
C SER A 113 6.39 28.60 -16.28
N GLN A 114 5.70 29.42 -17.05
CA GLN A 114 6.18 30.71 -17.56
C GLN A 114 6.40 31.72 -16.42
N ASP A 115 5.75 31.54 -15.27
CA ASP A 115 5.96 32.38 -14.09
C ASP A 115 7.43 32.37 -13.66
N TYR A 116 8.10 31.21 -13.71
CA TYR A 116 9.51 31.08 -13.35
C TYR A 116 10.46 31.60 -14.42
N VAL A 117 10.04 31.59 -15.70
CA VAL A 117 10.77 32.27 -16.77
C VAL A 117 10.78 33.76 -16.49
N ASN A 118 9.60 34.32 -16.19
CA ASN A 118 9.42 35.74 -15.94
C ASN A 118 10.15 36.22 -14.68
N ARG A 119 10.35 35.33 -13.69
CA ARG A 119 11.13 35.59 -12.47
C ARG A 119 12.65 35.47 -12.67
N GLY A 120 13.12 35.04 -13.85
CA GLY A 120 14.55 34.96 -14.18
C GLY A 120 15.26 33.69 -13.69
N THR A 121 14.51 32.63 -13.36
CA THR A 121 15.04 31.36 -12.84
C THR A 121 16.09 30.73 -13.77
N TYR A 122 15.88 30.84 -15.09
CA TYR A 122 16.74 30.21 -16.11
C TYR A 122 18.02 30.98 -16.42
N ASN A 123 18.28 32.10 -15.76
CA ASN A 123 19.62 32.68 -15.75
C ASN A 123 20.63 31.72 -15.08
N TYR A 124 20.15 30.75 -14.31
CA TYR A 124 20.97 29.85 -13.49
C TYR A 124 20.64 28.36 -13.68
N GLN A 125 19.59 28.03 -14.44
CA GLN A 125 19.22 26.66 -14.76
C GLN A 125 18.81 26.50 -16.24
N PRO A 126 19.24 25.44 -16.93
CA PRO A 126 18.86 25.22 -18.33
C PRO A 126 17.41 24.73 -18.46
N VAL A 127 16.79 25.09 -19.58
CA VAL A 127 15.55 24.46 -20.09
C VAL A 127 15.95 23.36 -21.07
N TYR A 128 15.39 22.17 -20.91
CA TYR A 128 15.68 21.02 -21.74
C TYR A 128 14.60 20.84 -22.82
N SER A 129 14.99 20.28 -23.96
CA SER A 129 14.04 19.91 -25.03
C SER A 129 13.46 18.51 -24.84
N THR A 130 13.99 17.73 -23.90
CA THR A 130 13.52 16.40 -23.53
C THR A 130 12.72 16.48 -22.23
N PRO A 131 11.71 15.62 -22.01
CA PRO A 131 11.02 15.52 -20.72
C PRO A 131 11.93 14.96 -19.63
N THR A 132 11.57 15.20 -18.36
CA THR A 132 12.21 14.49 -17.24
C THR A 132 12.02 12.98 -17.28
N THR A 133 12.76 12.28 -16.42
CA THR A 133 12.59 10.85 -16.15
C THR A 133 11.34 10.50 -15.33
N LEU A 134 10.55 11.47 -14.85
CA LEU A 134 9.39 11.21 -13.99
C LEU A 134 8.22 10.60 -14.79
N LYS A 135 7.91 9.31 -14.57
CA LYS A 135 6.77 8.64 -15.23
C LYS A 135 6.41 7.28 -14.61
N ASN A 136 5.20 6.81 -14.90
CA ASN A 136 4.69 5.47 -14.54
C ASN A 136 4.71 5.16 -13.04
N ASN A 137 4.57 6.16 -12.20
CA ASN A 137 4.58 6.03 -10.75
C ASN A 137 3.20 5.70 -10.21
N THR A 138 3.12 4.92 -9.14
CA THR A 138 1.87 4.57 -8.47
C THR A 138 1.94 4.99 -7.00
N VAL A 139 0.97 5.79 -6.55
CA VAL A 139 0.75 6.13 -5.15
C VAL A 139 -0.62 5.58 -4.76
N SER A 140 -0.67 4.44 -4.07
CA SER A 140 -1.96 3.80 -3.79
C SER A 140 -2.10 3.10 -2.45
N HIS A 141 -3.32 3.03 -1.93
CA HIS A 141 -3.61 2.35 -0.65
C HIS A 141 -2.82 2.92 0.53
N ASN A 142 -2.39 4.18 0.50
CA ASN A 142 -1.73 4.82 1.64
C ASN A 142 -2.77 5.43 2.58
N LEU A 143 -2.45 5.42 3.88
CA LEU A 143 -3.20 6.12 4.92
C LEU A 143 -2.42 7.37 5.31
N VAL A 144 -3.00 8.55 5.06
CA VAL A 144 -2.34 9.83 5.33
C VAL A 144 -3.23 10.66 6.23
N PHE A 145 -2.78 10.96 7.44
CA PHE A 145 -3.58 11.75 8.38
C PHE A 145 -2.74 12.54 9.35
N ASP A 146 -3.33 13.47 10.09
CA ASP A 146 -2.60 14.36 11.00
C ASP A 146 -1.40 15.03 10.27
N THR A 147 -1.73 15.66 9.14
CA THR A 147 -0.77 16.35 8.26
C THR A 147 -1.04 17.85 8.29
N LYS A 148 -0.10 18.65 7.79
CA LYS A 148 -0.24 20.11 7.67
C LYS A 148 -0.36 20.79 9.04
N ASN A 149 0.40 20.29 10.01
CA ASN A 149 0.40 20.81 11.39
C ASN A 149 1.16 22.14 11.57
N ALA A 150 1.97 22.56 10.59
CA ALA A 150 2.72 23.82 10.63
C ALA A 150 2.80 24.54 9.28
N MET A 151 2.92 23.80 8.18
CA MET A 151 3.13 24.31 6.83
C MET A 151 1.95 23.96 5.93
N PHE A 152 1.31 24.96 5.34
CA PHE A 152 0.00 24.80 4.68
C PHE A 152 0.05 24.77 3.15
N ASP A 153 1.14 25.23 2.53
CA ASP A 153 1.27 25.33 1.07
C ASP A 153 1.68 24.00 0.44
N GLY A 154 0.74 23.07 0.28
CA GLY A 154 0.99 21.68 -0.15
C GLY A 154 -0.22 20.80 0.11
N GLY A 155 -0.09 19.48 -0.07
CA GLY A 155 -1.19 18.52 0.06
C GLY A 155 -0.89 17.34 0.96
N SER A 156 -1.91 16.65 1.49
CA SER A 156 -1.69 15.32 2.08
C SER A 156 -1.02 14.38 1.08
N ILE A 157 -1.43 14.44 -0.19
CA ILE A 157 -0.68 13.90 -1.33
C ILE A 157 -0.48 15.03 -2.33
N TYR A 158 0.78 15.29 -2.69
CA TYR A 158 1.20 16.42 -3.48
C TYR A 158 2.01 15.97 -4.72
N SER A 159 1.83 16.66 -5.84
CA SER A 159 2.51 16.35 -7.09
C SER A 159 3.08 17.60 -7.75
N LEU A 160 4.21 17.43 -8.43
CA LEU A 160 4.84 18.42 -9.31
C LEU A 160 5.28 17.78 -10.62
N SER A 161 5.48 18.61 -11.66
CA SER A 161 6.03 18.22 -12.97
C SER A 161 5.18 17.24 -13.78
N ALA A 162 5.46 17.16 -15.09
CA ALA A 162 4.79 16.21 -15.96
C ALA A 162 5.11 14.78 -15.50
N ASN A 163 4.08 13.98 -15.27
CA ASN A 163 4.22 12.66 -14.68
C ASN A 163 3.36 11.64 -15.44
N PRO A 164 3.61 11.43 -16.75
CA PRO A 164 2.76 10.62 -17.60
C PRO A 164 2.73 9.16 -17.16
N GLY A 165 1.54 8.57 -17.28
CA GLY A 165 1.30 7.16 -16.92
C GLY A 165 1.19 6.93 -15.42
N SER A 166 1.31 7.98 -14.60
CA SER A 166 1.26 7.86 -13.14
C SER A 166 -0.15 7.95 -12.57
N VAL A 167 -0.35 7.26 -11.45
CA VAL A 167 -1.64 7.08 -10.81
C VAL A 167 -1.54 7.40 -9.32
N ILE A 168 -2.49 8.17 -8.81
CA ILE A 168 -2.75 8.38 -7.38
C ILE A 168 -4.13 7.77 -7.09
N SER A 169 -4.19 6.60 -6.47
CA SER A 169 -5.46 5.91 -6.30
C SER A 169 -5.67 5.18 -4.99
N ASP A 170 -6.92 5.01 -4.59
CA ASP A 170 -7.27 4.16 -3.46
C ASP A 170 -6.57 4.56 -2.13
N ASN A 171 -6.18 5.83 -1.98
CA ASN A 171 -5.61 6.35 -0.74
C ASN A 171 -6.74 6.87 0.17
N TYR A 172 -6.52 6.81 1.48
CA TYR A 172 -7.40 7.44 2.47
C TYR A 172 -6.67 8.59 3.16
N MET A 173 -7.22 9.79 3.03
CA MET A 173 -6.69 11.02 3.62
C MET A 173 -7.72 11.63 4.58
N TYR A 174 -7.32 11.94 5.81
CA TYR A 174 -8.17 12.63 6.78
C TYR A 174 -7.34 13.49 7.73
N ASP A 175 -7.97 14.39 8.49
CA ASP A 175 -7.27 15.21 9.51
C ASP A 175 -6.03 15.94 8.96
N ASN A 176 -6.24 16.74 7.91
CA ASN A 176 -5.18 17.55 7.27
C ASN A 176 -5.26 19.03 7.68
N ASN A 177 -5.74 19.28 8.90
CA ASN A 177 -5.96 20.62 9.45
C ASN A 177 -6.82 21.53 8.54
N HIS A 178 -7.85 20.96 7.90
CA HIS A 178 -8.76 21.68 7.00
C HIS A 178 -8.05 22.38 5.82
N THR A 179 -6.99 21.76 5.30
CA THR A 179 -6.24 22.25 4.12
C THR A 179 -6.49 21.37 2.89
N THR A 180 -5.53 21.29 1.97
CA THR A 180 -5.65 20.53 0.72
C THR A 180 -5.27 19.07 0.91
N ALA A 181 -6.11 18.14 0.45
CA ALA A 181 -5.81 16.70 0.47
C ALA A 181 -5.03 16.28 -0.78
N LEU A 182 -5.67 16.34 -1.95
CA LEU A 182 -5.04 16.04 -3.24
C LEU A 182 -4.61 17.35 -3.91
N TYR A 183 -3.32 17.58 -4.04
CA TYR A 183 -2.79 18.79 -4.66
C TYR A 183 -1.90 18.45 -5.85
N LEU A 184 -2.36 18.76 -7.06
CA LEU A 184 -1.52 18.81 -8.26
C LEU A 184 -1.00 20.23 -8.43
N ASP A 185 0.27 20.44 -8.15
CA ASP A 185 0.91 21.75 -8.23
C ASP A 185 1.76 21.88 -9.51
N GLU A 186 2.16 23.11 -9.81
CA GLU A 186 2.67 23.61 -11.08
C GLU A 186 3.44 22.60 -11.94
N GLY A 187 3.03 22.50 -13.19
CA GLY A 187 3.63 21.57 -14.15
C GLY A 187 3.13 20.14 -14.01
N SER A 188 2.36 19.80 -12.96
CA SER A 188 1.68 18.52 -12.81
C SER A 188 0.77 18.24 -14.00
N ARG A 189 1.14 17.23 -14.78
CA ARG A 189 0.41 16.85 -16.00
C ARG A 189 0.30 15.36 -16.18
N TYR A 190 -0.77 14.95 -16.84
CA TYR A 190 -1.00 13.58 -17.29
C TYR A 190 -1.15 12.55 -16.17
N LEU A 191 -1.58 12.98 -14.98
CA LEU A 191 -1.85 12.10 -13.84
C LEU A 191 -3.28 11.57 -13.89
N LYS A 192 -3.46 10.34 -13.40
CA LYS A 192 -4.78 9.78 -13.07
C LYS A 192 -4.96 9.74 -11.56
N VAL A 193 -5.94 10.47 -11.05
CA VAL A 193 -6.28 10.55 -9.64
C VAL A 193 -7.65 9.89 -9.42
N SER A 194 -7.68 8.69 -8.84
CA SER A 194 -8.92 7.90 -8.84
C SER A 194 -9.22 7.13 -7.57
N ASN A 195 -10.49 6.97 -7.21
CA ASN A 195 -10.94 6.13 -6.09
C ASN A 195 -10.32 6.49 -4.73
N ASN A 196 -9.80 7.70 -4.55
CA ASN A 196 -9.32 8.13 -3.25
C ASN A 196 -10.50 8.51 -2.34
N VAL A 197 -10.32 8.35 -1.04
CA VAL A 197 -11.26 8.82 -0.02
C VAL A 197 -10.62 10.00 0.72
N VAL A 198 -11.31 11.13 0.73
CA VAL A 198 -10.88 12.35 1.43
C VAL A 198 -11.90 12.73 2.48
N GLN A 199 -11.49 12.74 3.74
CA GLN A 199 -12.35 13.08 4.86
C GLN A 199 -11.92 14.41 5.50
N ASP A 200 -12.89 15.30 5.69
CA ASP A 200 -12.82 16.53 6.49
C ASP A 200 -11.74 17.54 6.05
N ALA A 201 -11.37 17.53 4.75
CA ALA A 201 -10.42 18.46 4.16
C ALA A 201 -11.06 19.82 3.82
N GLY A 202 -10.25 20.89 3.80
CA GLY A 202 -10.68 22.22 3.33
C GLY A 202 -10.78 22.29 1.81
N ASN A 203 -9.89 21.59 1.10
CA ASN A 203 -9.99 21.32 -0.32
C ASN A 203 -9.76 19.82 -0.53
N TRP A 204 -10.73 19.10 -1.08
CA TRP A 204 -10.50 17.68 -1.36
C TRP A 204 -9.56 17.49 -2.55
N ALA A 205 -9.65 18.39 -3.54
CA ALA A 205 -8.75 18.46 -4.68
C ALA A 205 -8.47 19.91 -5.09
N LEU A 206 -7.21 20.18 -5.39
CA LEU A 206 -6.72 21.45 -5.90
C LEU A 206 -5.72 21.21 -7.04
N THR A 207 -5.89 21.94 -8.13
CA THR A 207 -4.87 22.13 -9.16
C THR A 207 -4.41 23.58 -9.10
N ASN A 208 -3.12 23.84 -8.85
CA ASN A 208 -2.59 25.20 -8.96
C ASN A 208 -2.39 25.51 -10.44
N ALA A 209 -3.49 25.96 -11.04
CA ALA A 209 -3.60 26.22 -12.46
C ALA A 209 -3.87 27.71 -12.66
N ASN A 210 -3.02 28.36 -13.45
CA ASN A 210 -3.15 29.76 -13.82
C ASN A 210 -2.76 29.95 -15.30
N ALA A 211 -2.99 31.13 -15.87
CA ALA A 211 -2.76 31.37 -17.30
C ALA A 211 -1.30 31.19 -17.77
N ASN A 212 -0.33 31.15 -16.85
CA ASN A 212 1.10 31.09 -17.10
C ASN A 212 1.72 29.74 -16.72
N ASN A 213 0.97 28.79 -16.16
CA ASN A 213 1.49 27.48 -15.78
C ASN A 213 0.70 26.35 -16.48
N HIS A 214 1.30 25.15 -16.48
CA HIS A 214 0.72 23.98 -17.15
C HIS A 214 0.42 22.88 -16.14
N THR A 215 -0.60 23.11 -15.31
CA THR A 215 -1.17 22.10 -14.41
C THR A 215 -2.39 21.49 -15.09
N ASP A 216 -2.13 20.58 -16.03
CA ASP A 216 -3.01 20.29 -17.15
C ASP A 216 -3.25 18.79 -17.35
N ASP A 217 -4.24 18.46 -18.18
CA ASP A 217 -4.45 17.13 -18.78
C ASP A 217 -4.47 15.96 -17.77
N SER A 218 -4.88 16.22 -16.53
CA SER A 218 -5.02 15.22 -15.48
C SER A 218 -6.48 14.85 -15.26
N THR A 219 -6.73 13.60 -14.86
CA THR A 219 -8.09 13.10 -14.64
C THR A 219 -8.34 12.82 -13.17
N PHE A 220 -9.46 13.31 -12.64
CA PHE A 220 -9.96 12.99 -11.30
C PHE A 220 -11.23 12.16 -11.45
N SER A 221 -11.18 10.86 -11.12
CA SER A 221 -12.32 9.98 -11.36
C SER A 221 -12.68 9.05 -10.21
N GLY A 222 -13.96 8.97 -9.84
CA GLY A 222 -14.43 8.01 -8.84
C GLY A 222 -13.95 8.29 -7.41
N ASN A 223 -13.42 9.49 -7.11
CA ASN A 223 -12.99 9.84 -5.76
C ASN A 223 -14.21 10.14 -4.87
N TRP A 224 -14.11 9.82 -3.58
CA TRP A 224 -15.13 10.13 -2.57
C TRP A 224 -14.59 11.17 -1.59
N TYR A 225 -15.43 12.15 -1.26
CA TYR A 225 -15.07 13.17 -0.29
C TYR A 225 -16.28 13.59 0.52
N ASN A 226 -16.13 14.03 1.78
CA ASN A 226 -17.27 14.46 2.61
C ASN A 226 -17.26 15.96 2.97
N GLY A 227 -16.29 16.70 2.46
CA GLY A 227 -16.11 18.12 2.72
C GLY A 227 -15.07 18.75 1.80
N GLY A 228 -14.96 20.07 1.87
CA GLY A 228 -13.94 20.85 1.16
C GLY A 228 -14.30 21.29 -0.26
N ASN A 229 -13.54 22.26 -0.77
CA ASN A 229 -13.71 22.81 -2.10
C ASN A 229 -13.16 21.90 -3.19
N THR A 230 -13.74 22.04 -4.39
CA THR A 230 -13.20 21.50 -5.64
C THR A 230 -12.51 22.64 -6.40
N TYR A 231 -11.18 22.73 -6.31
CA TYR A 231 -10.39 23.73 -7.04
C TYR A 231 -9.59 23.09 -8.16
N VAL A 232 -10.29 22.42 -9.08
CA VAL A 232 -9.69 21.77 -10.24
C VAL A 232 -10.07 22.56 -11.49
N ALA A 233 -9.07 23.14 -12.17
CA ALA A 233 -9.28 23.95 -13.36
C ALA A 233 -9.60 23.06 -14.57
N THR A 234 -10.85 23.09 -15.01
CA THR A 234 -11.36 22.30 -16.14
C THR A 234 -11.48 23.14 -17.40
N GLY A 235 -11.44 22.47 -18.56
CA GLY A 235 -11.52 23.12 -19.88
C GLY A 235 -10.24 23.87 -20.27
N PRO A 236 -10.19 24.43 -21.49
CA PRO A 236 -8.97 25.06 -22.00
C PRO A 236 -8.53 26.27 -21.15
N PRO A 237 -7.21 26.48 -20.97
CA PRO A 237 -6.11 25.69 -21.54
C PRO A 237 -5.78 24.41 -20.76
N HIS A 238 -6.29 24.25 -19.54
CA HIS A 238 -5.83 23.23 -18.60
C HIS A 238 -6.34 21.82 -18.88
N ASN A 239 -7.58 21.69 -19.37
CA ASN A 239 -8.19 20.42 -19.78
C ASN A 239 -8.17 19.30 -18.72
N ASN A 240 -8.08 19.62 -17.42
CA ASN A 240 -8.30 18.63 -16.38
C ASN A 240 -9.76 18.15 -16.44
N VAL A 241 -9.97 16.88 -16.11
CA VAL A 241 -11.29 16.23 -16.23
C VAL A 241 -11.72 15.68 -14.89
N LEU A 242 -12.93 16.03 -14.42
CA LEU A 242 -13.58 15.36 -13.30
C LEU A 242 -14.67 14.43 -13.80
N THR A 243 -14.71 13.19 -13.33
CA THR A 243 -15.75 12.23 -13.75
C THR A 243 -16.14 11.30 -12.61
N GLY A 244 -17.40 11.32 -12.19
CA GLY A 244 -17.91 10.37 -11.19
C GLY A 244 -17.32 10.52 -9.79
N ASN A 245 -16.75 11.68 -9.44
CA ASN A 245 -16.38 11.99 -8.06
C ASN A 245 -17.65 12.26 -7.24
N VAL A 246 -17.69 11.80 -5.99
CA VAL A 246 -18.91 11.75 -5.17
C VAL A 246 -18.68 12.49 -3.84
N LEU A 247 -19.46 13.56 -3.64
CA LEU A 247 -19.63 14.18 -2.33
C LEU A 247 -20.53 13.29 -1.46
N VAL A 248 -20.05 12.90 -0.30
CA VAL A 248 -20.72 12.04 0.69
C VAL A 248 -21.16 12.88 1.89
N SER A 249 -22.39 12.65 2.37
CA SER A 249 -22.90 13.36 3.55
C SER A 249 -22.36 12.73 4.84
N GLY A 250 -21.57 13.50 5.61
CA GLY A 250 -20.92 13.04 6.83
C GLY A 250 -19.96 11.87 6.54
N THR A 251 -20.01 10.82 7.34
CA THR A 251 -19.16 9.61 7.17
C THR A 251 -19.95 8.41 6.63
N ASN A 252 -21.08 8.64 5.96
CA ASN A 252 -21.92 7.59 5.37
C ASN A 252 -21.33 7.06 4.05
N TRP A 253 -20.10 6.55 4.12
CA TRP A 253 -19.32 6.13 2.96
C TRP A 253 -20.00 5.01 2.15
N PRO A 254 -20.06 5.11 0.81
CA PRO A 254 -20.51 4.01 -0.04
C PRO A 254 -19.54 2.82 0.05
N GLN A 255 -19.98 1.64 -0.40
CA GLN A 255 -19.21 0.41 -0.23
C GLN A 255 -17.79 0.48 -0.83
N GLY A 256 -17.62 1.12 -1.99
CA GLY A 256 -16.29 1.34 -2.59
C GLY A 256 -15.38 2.19 -1.71
N ALA A 257 -15.88 3.31 -1.19
CA ALA A 257 -15.13 4.15 -0.25
C ALA A 257 -14.79 3.41 1.05
N LYS A 258 -15.71 2.60 1.59
CA LYS A 258 -15.45 1.75 2.77
C LYS A 258 -14.32 0.75 2.51
N GLN A 259 -14.27 0.16 1.32
CA GLN A 259 -13.18 -0.76 0.93
C GLN A 259 -11.83 -0.03 0.89
N VAL A 260 -11.79 1.16 0.30
CA VAL A 260 -10.58 2.00 0.27
C VAL A 260 -10.10 2.34 1.68
N ILE A 261 -11.01 2.83 2.56
CA ILE A 261 -10.68 3.13 3.96
C ILE A 261 -10.09 1.91 4.68
N GLN A 262 -10.67 0.71 4.46
CA GLN A 262 -10.22 -0.53 5.10
C GLN A 262 -8.88 -1.04 4.57
N GLN A 263 -8.55 -0.76 3.31
CA GLN A 263 -7.32 -1.23 2.66
C GLN A 263 -6.17 -0.22 2.76
N ALA A 264 -6.47 1.03 3.11
CA ALA A 264 -5.48 2.08 3.25
C ALA A 264 -4.55 1.85 4.44
N GLY A 265 -3.28 2.19 4.26
CA GLY A 265 -2.27 2.14 5.31
C GLY A 265 -1.55 0.80 5.37
N ILE A 266 -0.77 0.65 6.44
CA ILE A 266 0.09 -0.50 6.67
C ILE A 266 -0.76 -1.77 6.70
N GLN A 267 -0.49 -2.67 5.77
CA GLN A 267 -0.90 -4.05 5.93
C GLN A 267 0.11 -4.69 6.87
N SER A 268 -0.37 -5.42 7.88
CA SER A 268 0.51 -6.12 8.82
C SER A 268 1.55 -6.94 8.04
N PRO A 269 2.80 -7.08 8.54
CA PRO A 269 3.75 -8.03 7.97
C PRO A 269 3.20 -9.48 7.90
N GLY A 270 2.12 -9.76 8.63
CA GLY A 270 1.30 -10.98 8.57
C GLY A 270 -0.08 -10.78 7.95
N GLY A 271 -0.21 -10.01 6.87
CA GLY A 271 -1.49 -9.77 6.19
C GLY A 271 -1.30 -9.71 4.68
N GLY A 272 -0.98 -10.85 4.07
CA GLY A 272 -0.77 -10.99 2.62
C GLY A 272 0.57 -11.59 2.18
N GLY A 273 1.43 -11.98 3.13
CA GLY A 273 2.73 -12.59 2.88
C GLY A 273 2.76 -14.11 2.81
N PHE A 274 1.61 -14.79 2.66
CA PHE A 274 1.62 -16.24 2.46
C PHE A 274 2.08 -16.58 1.03
N PRO A 275 2.97 -17.57 0.83
CA PRO A 275 3.44 -17.95 -0.50
C PRO A 275 2.31 -18.27 -1.48
N THR A 276 2.41 -17.77 -2.72
CA THR A 276 1.42 -18.05 -3.77
C THR A 276 1.47 -19.50 -4.23
N GLY A 277 0.34 -20.05 -4.70
CA GLY A 277 0.24 -21.42 -5.19
C GLY A 277 -0.15 -22.43 -4.11
N TYR A 278 -0.13 -23.71 -4.47
CA TYR A 278 -0.44 -24.81 -3.56
C TYR A 278 0.81 -25.26 -2.81
N HIS A 279 0.70 -25.39 -1.50
CA HIS A 279 1.76 -25.85 -0.60
C HIS A 279 1.23 -26.91 0.34
N GLN A 280 2.11 -27.81 0.78
CA GLN A 280 1.85 -28.57 2.00
C GLN A 280 2.03 -27.68 3.22
N LEU A 281 1.14 -27.78 4.20
CA LEU A 281 1.24 -27.03 5.45
C LEU A 281 1.74 -27.97 6.56
N VAL A 282 3.04 -27.95 6.83
CA VAL A 282 3.71 -28.84 7.79
C VAL A 282 3.64 -28.26 9.20
N ILE A 283 3.07 -29.01 10.13
CA ILE A 283 2.86 -28.63 11.53
C ILE A 283 4.20 -28.60 12.28
N GLY A 284 4.50 -27.46 12.91
CA GLY A 284 5.77 -27.21 13.59
C GLY A 284 6.09 -28.17 14.73
N SER A 285 5.08 -28.58 15.51
CA SER A 285 5.29 -29.42 16.70
C SER A 285 5.58 -30.89 16.41
N ASN A 286 5.20 -31.43 15.25
CA ASN A 286 5.23 -32.88 15.00
C ASN A 286 5.56 -33.30 13.56
N SER A 287 5.77 -32.34 12.64
CA SER A 287 6.10 -32.59 11.23
C SER A 287 5.04 -33.37 10.42
N LEU A 288 3.80 -33.46 10.91
CA LEU A 288 2.65 -33.91 10.12
C LEU A 288 2.13 -32.77 9.24
N CYS A 289 1.27 -33.07 8.27
CA CYS A 289 0.69 -32.09 7.36
C CYS A 289 -0.79 -31.85 7.66
N LEU A 290 -1.25 -30.63 7.44
CA LEU A 290 -2.68 -30.33 7.30
C LEU A 290 -3.28 -31.21 6.18
N ASP A 291 -4.43 -31.80 6.43
CA ASP A 291 -5.06 -32.78 5.55
C ASP A 291 -6.58 -32.57 5.51
N VAL A 292 -7.21 -32.90 4.38
CA VAL A 292 -8.65 -33.06 4.28
C VAL A 292 -8.99 -34.54 4.47
N TYR A 293 -9.61 -34.86 5.61
CA TYR A 293 -9.86 -36.23 6.05
C TYR A 293 -10.40 -37.13 4.94
N GLY A 294 -9.67 -38.22 4.69
CA GLY A 294 -10.03 -39.24 3.71
C GLY A 294 -10.01 -38.77 2.25
N ASN A 295 -9.32 -37.66 1.94
CA ASN A 295 -9.32 -37.02 0.62
C ASN A 295 -10.74 -36.71 0.11
N SER A 296 -11.63 -36.34 1.03
CA SER A 296 -13.04 -36.08 0.72
C SER A 296 -13.22 -34.79 -0.10
N GLY A 297 -14.15 -34.80 -1.05
CA GLY A 297 -14.61 -33.60 -1.76
C GLY A 297 -15.85 -32.95 -1.13
N SER A 298 -16.38 -33.50 -0.04
CA SER A 298 -17.65 -33.09 0.55
C SER A 298 -17.48 -31.97 1.57
N ALA A 299 -18.40 -31.00 1.53
CA ALA A 299 -18.51 -29.96 2.55
C ALA A 299 -18.80 -30.58 3.92
N GLY A 300 -18.15 -30.05 4.95
CA GLY A 300 -18.19 -30.58 6.32
C GLY A 300 -17.21 -31.71 6.59
N ALA A 301 -16.39 -32.14 5.62
CA ALA A 301 -15.30 -33.06 5.94
C ALA A 301 -14.31 -32.38 6.90
N ALA A 302 -13.81 -33.13 7.87
CA ALA A 302 -12.86 -32.64 8.85
C ALA A 302 -11.55 -32.20 8.18
N ILE A 303 -10.96 -31.13 8.71
CA ILE A 303 -9.55 -30.83 8.49
C ILE A 303 -8.77 -31.47 9.63
N ASP A 304 -7.88 -32.38 9.30
CA ASP A 304 -7.10 -33.18 10.24
C ASP A 304 -5.59 -33.05 9.97
N GLN A 305 -4.80 -33.79 10.75
CA GLN A 305 -3.37 -33.96 10.49
C GLN A 305 -3.06 -35.38 10.02
N TRP A 306 -2.17 -35.50 9.04
CA TRP A 306 -1.75 -36.79 8.51
C TRP A 306 -0.27 -36.79 8.10
N THR A 307 0.29 -37.98 7.91
CA THR A 307 1.65 -38.13 7.37
C THR A 307 1.74 -37.43 6.01
N CYS A 308 2.68 -36.50 5.89
CA CYS A 308 2.93 -35.78 4.64
C CYS A 308 3.23 -36.75 3.49
N ASN A 309 2.39 -36.75 2.46
CA ASN A 309 2.48 -37.67 1.32
C ASN A 309 2.30 -36.96 -0.05
N GLY A 310 2.02 -35.66 -0.06
CA GLY A 310 1.98 -34.83 -1.27
C GLY A 310 0.72 -34.98 -2.11
N GLN A 311 -0.29 -35.73 -1.64
CA GLN A 311 -1.59 -35.83 -2.32
C GLN A 311 -2.34 -34.49 -2.29
N SER A 312 -3.29 -34.32 -3.21
CA SER A 312 -4.01 -33.06 -3.41
C SER A 312 -4.86 -32.62 -2.21
N ASN A 313 -5.24 -33.52 -1.30
CA ASN A 313 -5.91 -33.18 -0.03
C ASN A 313 -4.97 -32.60 1.03
N GLN A 314 -3.66 -32.60 0.79
CA GLN A 314 -2.65 -31.94 1.63
C GLN A 314 -2.09 -30.67 0.98
N GLN A 315 -2.69 -30.22 -0.12
CA GLN A 315 -2.22 -29.08 -0.89
C GLN A 315 -3.19 -27.93 -0.71
N PHE A 316 -2.72 -26.82 -0.12
CA PHE A 316 -3.54 -25.66 0.19
C PHE A 316 -2.99 -24.41 -0.47
N GLU A 317 -3.87 -23.63 -1.09
CA GLU A 317 -3.58 -22.32 -1.64
C GLU A 317 -4.27 -21.25 -0.79
N PHE A 318 -3.51 -20.25 -0.36
CA PHE A 318 -4.10 -19.08 0.28
C PHE A 318 -4.65 -18.14 -0.79
N MET A 319 -5.94 -17.85 -0.72
CA MET A 319 -6.65 -16.90 -1.58
C MET A 319 -6.90 -15.61 -0.82
N PRO A 320 -6.10 -14.54 -1.03
CA PRO A 320 -6.26 -13.28 -0.31
C PRO A 320 -7.62 -12.63 -0.57
N VAL A 321 -8.18 -11.98 0.45
CA VAL A 321 -9.34 -11.08 0.35
C VAL A 321 -8.94 -9.66 0.78
N SER A 322 -9.55 -9.06 1.80
CA SER A 322 -9.23 -7.73 2.34
C SER A 322 -8.70 -7.78 3.78
N GLY A 323 -7.96 -6.74 4.18
CA GLY A 323 -7.47 -6.57 5.56
C GLY A 323 -6.45 -7.63 5.99
N GLY A 324 -5.68 -8.18 5.05
CA GLY A 324 -4.73 -9.27 5.29
C GLY A 324 -5.34 -10.67 5.41
N TYR A 325 -6.68 -10.78 5.50
CA TYR A 325 -7.37 -12.05 5.57
C TYR A 325 -7.45 -12.74 4.20
N GLY A 326 -7.64 -14.05 4.20
CA GLY A 326 -7.85 -14.87 3.01
C GLY A 326 -8.45 -16.22 3.36
N GLN A 327 -8.71 -17.04 2.35
CA GLN A 327 -9.22 -18.40 2.52
C GLN A 327 -8.13 -19.42 2.17
N LEU A 328 -8.02 -20.51 2.93
CA LEU A 328 -7.12 -21.63 2.60
C LEU A 328 -7.91 -22.66 1.77
N ARG A 329 -7.69 -22.71 0.46
CA ARG A 329 -8.38 -23.59 -0.48
C ARG A 329 -7.63 -24.91 -0.67
N ALA A 330 -8.29 -26.04 -0.44
CA ALA A 330 -7.75 -27.37 -0.71
C ALA A 330 -7.77 -27.70 -2.21
N GLN A 331 -6.69 -28.28 -2.73
CA GLN A 331 -6.54 -28.58 -4.16
C GLN A 331 -7.49 -29.67 -4.64
N ASN A 332 -7.77 -30.69 -3.80
CA ASN A 332 -8.59 -31.84 -4.18
C ASN A 332 -10.07 -31.49 -4.41
N SER A 333 -10.61 -30.54 -3.64
CA SER A 333 -12.05 -30.25 -3.59
C SER A 333 -12.41 -28.83 -4.06
N GLY A 334 -11.44 -27.89 -4.03
CA GLY A 334 -11.69 -26.46 -4.22
C GLY A 334 -12.43 -25.80 -3.06
N GLN A 335 -12.68 -26.52 -1.97
CA GLN A 335 -13.29 -26.01 -0.74
C GLN A 335 -12.25 -25.36 0.17
N VAL A 336 -12.72 -24.61 1.16
CA VAL A 336 -11.86 -23.80 2.04
C VAL A 336 -11.95 -24.25 3.50
N VAL A 337 -10.83 -24.16 4.21
CA VAL A 337 -10.74 -24.39 5.66
C VAL A 337 -11.60 -23.36 6.39
N ALA A 338 -12.50 -23.83 7.25
CA ALA A 338 -13.44 -23.00 7.98
C ALA A 338 -13.78 -23.58 9.35
N VAL A 339 -14.19 -22.70 10.27
CA VAL A 339 -14.78 -23.11 11.54
C VAL A 339 -16.25 -23.48 11.33
N SER A 340 -16.62 -24.72 11.66
CA SER A 340 -17.98 -25.23 11.52
C SER A 340 -18.98 -24.39 12.31
N GLY A 341 -20.08 -24.00 11.66
CA GLY A 341 -21.13 -23.17 12.27
C GLY A 341 -20.69 -21.76 12.71
N GLY A 342 -19.45 -21.34 12.42
CA GLY A 342 -18.91 -20.07 12.91
C GLY A 342 -18.73 -20.01 14.42
N SER A 343 -18.46 -21.16 15.06
CA SER A 343 -18.12 -21.25 16.48
C SER A 343 -16.99 -20.30 16.87
N THR A 344 -17.05 -19.76 18.08
CA THR A 344 -15.97 -18.95 18.68
C THR A 344 -15.37 -19.62 19.92
N ALA A 345 -15.73 -20.89 20.18
CA ALA A 345 -15.24 -21.64 21.31
C ALA A 345 -13.85 -22.21 21.04
N ALA A 346 -12.93 -21.99 21.97
CA ALA A 346 -11.63 -22.66 21.96
C ALA A 346 -11.77 -24.13 22.35
N GLY A 347 -10.93 -25.01 21.81
CA GLY A 347 -10.85 -26.40 22.29
C GLY A 347 -11.93 -27.34 21.74
N THR A 348 -12.67 -26.93 20.72
CA THR A 348 -13.71 -27.75 20.09
C THR A 348 -13.21 -28.18 18.71
N PRO A 349 -13.00 -29.49 18.45
CA PRO A 349 -12.62 -29.98 17.12
C PRO A 349 -13.73 -29.72 16.09
N ASP A 350 -13.69 -28.56 15.46
CA ASP A 350 -14.75 -28.05 14.58
C ASP A 350 -14.20 -27.44 13.28
N ILE A 351 -12.92 -27.63 12.97
CA ILE A 351 -12.35 -27.19 11.69
C ILE A 351 -12.71 -28.19 10.59
N VAL A 352 -13.31 -27.68 9.53
CA VAL A 352 -13.86 -28.44 8.40
C VAL A 352 -13.55 -27.73 7.08
N GLN A 353 -13.69 -28.42 5.96
CA GLN A 353 -13.80 -27.76 4.66
C GLN A 353 -15.25 -27.37 4.34
N GLN A 354 -15.44 -26.22 3.70
CA GLN A 354 -16.75 -25.74 3.24
C GLN A 354 -16.63 -25.05 1.87
N ALA A 355 -17.76 -24.86 1.19
CA ALA A 355 -17.77 -24.06 -0.03
C ALA A 355 -17.25 -22.63 0.23
N PRO A 356 -16.42 -22.04 -0.66
CA PRO A 356 -15.95 -20.67 -0.50
C PRO A 356 -17.14 -19.69 -0.44
N SER A 357 -17.32 -19.02 0.70
CA SER A 357 -18.47 -18.13 0.94
C SER A 357 -18.07 -16.70 1.33
N GLY A 358 -16.80 -16.45 1.66
CA GLY A 358 -16.33 -15.18 2.21
C GLY A 358 -16.81 -14.91 3.64
N ALA A 359 -17.45 -15.89 4.30
CA ALA A 359 -17.85 -15.76 5.70
C ALA A 359 -16.63 -15.62 6.61
N SER A 360 -16.72 -14.78 7.65
CA SER A 360 -15.63 -14.52 8.61
C SER A 360 -15.07 -15.80 9.25
N SER A 361 -15.89 -16.84 9.42
CA SER A 361 -15.47 -18.15 9.96
C SER A 361 -14.57 -18.95 9.01
N SER A 362 -14.48 -18.56 7.73
CA SER A 362 -13.58 -19.13 6.72
C SER A 362 -12.43 -18.19 6.33
N LEU A 363 -12.34 -17.03 6.98
CA LEU A 363 -11.31 -16.03 6.72
C LEU A 363 -10.23 -16.11 7.77
N TRP A 364 -9.00 -16.24 7.31
CA TRP A 364 -7.81 -16.46 8.13
C TRP A 364 -6.77 -15.39 7.83
N LEU A 365 -6.17 -14.83 8.87
CA LEU A 365 -5.03 -13.92 8.82
C LEU A 365 -3.75 -14.75 9.00
N PRO A 366 -2.88 -14.85 7.97
CA PRO A 366 -1.62 -15.58 8.06
C PRO A 366 -0.56 -14.74 8.79
N VAL A 367 -0.26 -15.08 10.04
CA VAL A 367 0.74 -14.40 10.88
C VAL A 367 2.08 -15.14 10.80
N GLN A 368 3.06 -14.56 10.10
CA GLN A 368 4.41 -15.13 9.97
C GLN A 368 5.16 -15.10 11.31
N GLN A 369 5.80 -16.22 11.65
CA GLN A 369 6.64 -16.40 12.84
C GLN A 369 8.12 -16.16 12.53
N SER A 370 8.96 -16.11 13.56
CA SER A 370 10.39 -15.79 13.45
C SER A 370 11.22 -16.81 12.67
N ASP A 371 10.76 -18.05 12.52
CA ASP A 371 11.40 -19.11 11.75
C ASP A 371 10.86 -19.22 10.30
N GLY A 372 9.91 -18.36 9.95
CA GLY A 372 9.24 -18.36 8.64
C GLY A 372 7.99 -19.24 8.55
N SER A 373 7.60 -19.95 9.60
CA SER A 373 6.29 -20.62 9.66
C SER A 373 5.14 -19.61 9.79
N TYR A 374 3.90 -20.07 9.69
CA TYR A 374 2.72 -19.21 9.81
C TYR A 374 1.73 -19.78 10.81
N ALA A 375 1.16 -18.90 11.64
CA ALA A 375 -0.10 -19.16 12.34
C ALA A 375 -1.26 -18.59 11.51
N PHE A 376 -2.45 -19.18 11.62
CA PHE A 376 -3.64 -18.69 10.92
C PHE A 376 -4.70 -18.25 11.94
N GLN A 377 -4.90 -16.94 12.09
CA GLN A 377 -5.90 -16.39 13.01
C GLN A 377 -7.26 -16.21 12.32
N ASN A 378 -8.31 -16.80 12.87
CA ASN A 378 -9.65 -16.70 12.31
C ASN A 378 -10.24 -15.30 12.51
N GLN A 379 -10.85 -14.73 11.46
CA GLN A 379 -11.46 -13.41 11.53
C GLN A 379 -12.66 -13.33 12.48
N ASN A 380 -13.44 -14.41 12.58
CA ASN A 380 -14.66 -14.42 13.39
C ASN A 380 -14.37 -14.51 14.88
N SER A 381 -13.46 -15.40 15.29
CA SER A 381 -13.19 -15.68 16.70
C SER A 381 -11.95 -14.98 17.26
N GLY A 382 -11.00 -14.59 16.41
CA GLY A 382 -9.67 -14.13 16.82
C GLY A 382 -8.76 -15.25 17.35
N LEU A 383 -9.20 -16.51 17.29
CA LEU A 383 -8.42 -17.69 17.70
C LEU A 383 -7.61 -18.24 16.53
N CYS A 384 -6.54 -18.97 16.82
CA CYS A 384 -5.67 -19.55 15.81
C CYS A 384 -6.02 -21.01 15.51
N LEU A 385 -5.83 -21.40 14.25
CA LEU A 385 -5.89 -22.80 13.81
C LEU A 385 -4.91 -23.64 14.65
N ASP A 386 -5.42 -24.68 15.31
CA ASP A 386 -4.68 -25.45 16.32
C ASP A 386 -4.88 -26.95 16.10
N VAL A 387 -3.82 -27.73 16.28
CA VAL A 387 -3.96 -29.19 16.39
C VAL A 387 -4.44 -29.52 17.80
N TYR A 388 -5.70 -29.96 17.89
CA TYR A 388 -6.40 -30.23 19.14
C TYR A 388 -5.51 -30.85 20.23
N GLY A 389 -5.41 -30.16 21.37
CA GLY A 389 -4.64 -30.63 22.52
C GLY A 389 -3.13 -30.84 22.28
N GLY A 390 -2.58 -30.32 21.18
CA GLY A 390 -1.19 -30.52 20.79
C GLY A 390 -0.80 -31.97 20.47
N GLY A 391 -1.78 -32.80 20.10
CA GLY A 391 -1.56 -34.22 19.84
C GLY A 391 -0.78 -34.51 18.55
N SER A 392 -0.28 -35.74 18.42
CA SER A 392 0.45 -36.23 17.24
C SER A 392 -0.22 -37.45 16.61
N ASN A 393 -1.50 -37.67 16.90
CA ASN A 393 -2.26 -38.79 16.34
C ASN A 393 -2.62 -38.49 14.88
N LEU A 394 -2.42 -39.47 14.01
CA LEU A 394 -2.93 -39.41 12.63
C LEU A 394 -4.46 -39.37 12.65
N GLY A 395 -5.05 -38.53 11.80
CA GLY A 395 -6.51 -38.39 11.72
C GLY A 395 -7.10 -37.47 12.78
N GLN A 396 -6.25 -36.80 13.56
CA GLN A 396 -6.72 -35.88 14.59
C GLN A 396 -7.22 -34.59 13.95
N GLN A 397 -8.53 -34.33 14.11
CA GLN A 397 -9.17 -33.11 13.64
C GLN A 397 -8.62 -31.89 14.40
N LEU A 398 -8.43 -30.80 13.65
CA LEU A 398 -8.01 -29.53 14.20
C LEU A 398 -9.16 -28.80 14.90
N ASP A 399 -8.80 -27.91 15.81
CA ASP A 399 -9.68 -26.97 16.50
C ASP A 399 -9.16 -25.53 16.32
N GLN A 400 -9.68 -24.63 17.15
CA GLN A 400 -9.14 -23.29 17.34
C GLN A 400 -8.78 -23.08 18.80
N TRP A 401 -7.71 -22.33 19.06
CA TRP A 401 -7.22 -22.04 20.41
C TRP A 401 -6.60 -20.63 20.49
N PRO A 402 -6.51 -20.00 21.68
CA PRO A 402 -5.78 -18.75 21.83
C PRO A 402 -4.40 -18.79 21.15
N CYS A 403 -4.13 -17.78 20.33
CA CYS A 403 -2.90 -17.70 19.53
C CYS A 403 -1.66 -17.64 20.42
N LYS A 404 -0.71 -18.54 20.17
CA LYS A 404 0.56 -18.64 20.92
C LYS A 404 1.62 -17.67 20.42
N ASN A 405 1.56 -17.27 19.15
CA ASN A 405 2.48 -16.32 18.51
C ASN A 405 3.96 -16.63 18.80
N THR A 406 4.31 -17.92 18.74
CA THR A 406 5.66 -18.44 19.01
C THR A 406 5.89 -19.59 18.06
N ALA A 407 7.01 -19.61 17.34
CA ALA A 407 7.38 -20.66 16.39
C ALA A 407 7.48 -22.07 16.99
N GLY A 408 7.32 -23.09 16.13
CA GLY A 408 7.50 -24.51 16.47
C GLY A 408 6.37 -25.14 17.30
N THR A 409 5.23 -24.46 17.44
CA THR A 409 4.08 -24.95 18.18
C THR A 409 3.14 -25.79 17.31
N ASN A 410 2.08 -26.32 17.92
CA ASN A 410 0.98 -27.01 17.24
C ASN A 410 -0.01 -26.05 16.55
N GLN A 411 0.31 -24.76 16.47
CA GLN A 411 -0.43 -23.73 15.74
C GLN A 411 0.37 -23.16 14.55
N ASP A 412 1.59 -23.67 14.34
CA ASP A 412 2.50 -23.15 13.33
C ASP A 412 2.60 -24.12 12.15
N PHE A 413 2.49 -23.56 10.95
CA PHE A 413 2.47 -24.30 9.71
C PHE A 413 3.55 -23.77 8.76
N THR A 414 4.47 -24.63 8.38
CA THR A 414 5.52 -24.32 7.40
C THR A 414 5.04 -24.71 6.01
N PRO A 415 4.92 -23.74 5.07
CA PRO A 415 4.61 -24.06 3.68
C PRO A 415 5.81 -24.78 3.03
N ARG A 416 5.54 -25.90 2.35
CA ARG A 416 6.54 -26.73 1.67
C ARG A 416 6.13 -27.07 0.24
#